data_AF-X1N3T2-F1
#
_entry.id   AF-X1N3T2-F1
#
_cell.length_a   1.000
_cell.length_b   1.000
_cell.length_c   1.000
_cell.angle_alpha   90.00
_cell.angle_beta   90.00
_cell.angle_gamma   90.00
#
_symmetry.space_group_name_H-M   'P 1'
#
loop_
_entity.id
_entity.type
_entity.pdbx_description
1 polymer ?
#
loop_
_entity_poly.entity_id
_entity_poly.type
_entity_poly.pdbx_seq_one_letter_code
_entity_poly.pdbx_strand_id
1 'polypeptide(L)'
;MFWGYVHFKCLPGVSKYLLKEAISLSDRISINSEASTKDYLAEIAEQKDFNNDIITRQRWLKQIRIRHNEETLKILKDLKQDNQLRYQENMIKGRREDGYKKFRWDGAPILNSGQTTQFVVGAAESESDYDLLKQIDWGYKEIDLRRAYFSSFIPIEGTPLSGKQAASLAREHRLYQSDWLLRIYHYKIKDLKEVLTEEGNLPEGDPKIHLAREYFKGRGPLDPNQASYKDLLRVPGIGPISAKRIINLRAKKFLFKRRQDLKSVGVVLK
;
A
#
# COMPACT_ATOMS: atom_id res chain seq x y z
N MET A 1 11.51 -27.03 14.71
CA MET A 1 10.66 -26.00 14.05
C MET A 1 11.59 -24.88 13.60
N PHE A 2 11.49 -24.43 12.34
CA PHE A 2 12.30 -23.32 11.82
C PHE A 2 11.77 -22.00 12.38
N TRP A 3 12.64 -21.18 12.97
CA TRP A 3 12.27 -19.89 13.58
C TRP A 3 12.58 -18.69 12.68
N GLY A 4 13.06 -18.93 11.46
CA GLY A 4 13.40 -17.88 10.51
C GLY A 4 12.21 -17.43 9.68
N TYR A 5 12.48 -16.52 8.74
CA TYR A 5 11.49 -15.91 7.87
C TYR A 5 11.38 -16.67 6.54
N VAL A 6 10.16 -17.09 6.17
CA VAL A 6 9.87 -17.78 4.91
C VAL A 6 9.03 -16.88 4.00
N HIS A 7 9.60 -16.53 2.84
CA HIS A 7 8.90 -15.80 1.78
C HIS A 7 8.64 -16.72 0.60
N PHE A 8 7.36 -17.03 0.34
CA PHE A 8 6.97 -17.85 -0.79
C PHE A 8 6.66 -16.98 -2.02
N LYS A 9 7.37 -17.23 -3.12
CA LYS A 9 7.11 -16.57 -4.41
C LYS A 9 6.19 -17.46 -5.25
N CYS A 10 4.94 -17.05 -5.38
CA CYS A 10 3.96 -17.73 -6.21
C CYS A 10 4.28 -17.49 -7.69
N LEU A 11 4.50 -18.58 -8.41
CA LEU A 11 4.71 -18.58 -9.85
C LEU A 11 3.37 -18.66 -10.61
N PRO A 12 3.35 -18.29 -11.90
CA PRO A 12 2.26 -18.65 -12.81
C PRO A 12 1.95 -20.15 -12.74
N GLY A 13 0.70 -20.53 -13.01
CA GLY A 13 0.30 -21.95 -13.02
C GLY A 13 0.14 -22.65 -11.66
N VAL A 14 0.56 -22.05 -10.53
CA VAL A 14 0.49 -22.71 -9.22
C VAL A 14 -0.96 -23.05 -8.84
N SER A 15 -1.20 -24.32 -8.50
CA SER A 15 -2.53 -24.81 -8.14
C SER A 15 -3.02 -24.24 -6.81
N LYS A 16 -4.34 -24.13 -6.65
CA LYS A 16 -4.97 -23.69 -5.40
C LYS A 16 -4.58 -24.57 -4.20
N TYR A 17 -4.38 -25.87 -4.43
CA TYR A 17 -3.93 -26.82 -3.41
C TYR A 17 -2.53 -26.45 -2.90
N LEU A 18 -1.56 -26.25 -3.79
CA LEU A 18 -0.21 -25.87 -3.40
C LEU A 18 -0.16 -24.51 -2.68
N LEU A 19 -1.00 -23.56 -3.09
CA LEU A 19 -1.12 -22.28 -2.35
C LEU A 19 -1.65 -22.46 -0.94
N LYS A 20 -2.57 -23.40 -0.73
CA LYS A 20 -3.10 -23.72 0.60
C LYS A 20 -2.02 -24.33 1.51
N GLU A 21 -1.14 -25.15 0.97
CA GLU A 21 0.00 -25.69 1.72
C GLU A 21 1.08 -24.63 1.95
N ALA A 22 1.39 -23.80 0.96
CA ALA A 22 2.43 -22.78 1.09
C ALA A 22 2.07 -21.68 2.10
N ILE A 23 0.79 -21.32 2.20
CA ILE A 23 0.35 -20.22 3.07
C ILE A 23 0.42 -20.55 4.56
N SER A 24 0.29 -21.81 4.94
CA SER A 24 0.44 -22.25 6.34
C SER A 24 1.90 -22.28 6.80
N LEU A 25 2.84 -22.30 5.85
CA LEU A 25 4.27 -22.42 6.10
C LEU A 25 5.06 -21.12 5.87
N SER A 26 4.41 -20.06 5.38
CA SER A 26 5.09 -18.82 4.97
C SER A 26 4.67 -17.59 5.78
N ASP A 27 5.63 -16.70 6.02
CA ASP A 27 5.40 -15.39 6.64
C ASP A 27 4.91 -14.34 5.64
N ARG A 28 5.17 -14.57 4.36
CA ARG A 28 4.76 -13.70 3.25
C ARG A 28 4.59 -14.51 1.98
N ILE A 29 3.65 -14.07 1.16
CA ILE A 29 3.51 -14.55 -0.21
C ILE A 29 3.62 -13.38 -1.18
N SER A 30 4.37 -13.55 -2.27
CA SER A 30 4.39 -12.61 -3.39
C SER A 30 3.86 -13.24 -4.66
N ILE A 31 3.01 -12.52 -5.38
CA ILE A 31 2.67 -12.80 -6.79
C ILE A 31 3.07 -11.55 -7.56
N ASN A 32 4.01 -11.67 -8.49
CA ASN A 32 4.38 -10.54 -9.34
C ASN A 32 3.22 -10.21 -10.28
N SER A 33 2.92 -8.92 -10.46
CA SER A 33 1.91 -8.45 -11.41
C SER A 33 2.53 -7.92 -12.71
N GLU A 34 3.76 -7.39 -12.62
CA GLU A 34 4.60 -6.81 -13.69
C GLU A 34 3.99 -5.56 -14.36
N ALA A 35 2.70 -5.59 -14.70
CA ALA A 35 1.93 -4.48 -15.25
C ALA A 35 0.58 -4.31 -14.52
N SER A 36 -0.09 -3.19 -14.77
CA SER A 36 -1.36 -2.80 -14.14
C SER A 36 -2.59 -3.45 -14.76
N THR A 37 -2.53 -3.83 -16.03
CA THR A 37 -3.65 -4.42 -16.79
C THR A 37 -3.21 -5.62 -17.62
N LYS A 38 -4.20 -6.35 -18.16
CA LYS A 38 -3.95 -7.44 -19.11
C LYS A 38 -3.22 -6.96 -20.37
N ASP A 39 -3.64 -5.83 -20.93
CA ASP A 39 -3.11 -5.35 -22.20
C ASP A 39 -1.65 -4.93 -22.04
N TYR A 40 -1.33 -4.19 -20.97
CA TYR A 40 0.06 -3.83 -20.66
C TYR A 40 0.93 -5.05 -20.29
N LEU A 41 0.36 -6.07 -19.64
CA LEU A 41 1.11 -7.30 -19.38
C LEU A 41 1.47 -8.01 -20.69
N ALA A 42 0.54 -8.07 -21.65
CA ALA A 42 0.76 -8.70 -22.95
C ALA A 42 1.92 -8.04 -23.73
N GLU A 43 2.16 -6.75 -23.54
CA GLU A 43 3.31 -6.04 -24.17
C GLU A 43 4.68 -6.48 -23.64
N ILE A 44 4.74 -7.05 -22.42
CA ILE A 44 6.01 -7.31 -21.72
C ILE A 44 6.20 -8.77 -21.31
N ALA A 45 5.14 -9.57 -21.31
CA ALA A 45 5.15 -10.96 -20.88
C ALA A 45 4.09 -11.80 -21.63
N GLU A 46 4.47 -12.34 -22.78
CA GLU A 46 3.57 -13.13 -23.65
C GLU A 46 3.02 -14.41 -22.98
N GLN A 47 3.80 -15.04 -22.10
CA GLN A 47 3.45 -16.35 -21.52
C GLN A 47 2.52 -16.27 -20.31
N LYS A 48 2.27 -15.07 -19.77
CA LYS A 48 1.58 -14.91 -18.48
C LYS A 48 0.15 -14.43 -18.68
N ASP A 49 -0.82 -15.20 -18.20
CA ASP A 49 -2.22 -14.75 -18.25
C ASP A 49 -2.53 -13.86 -17.04
N PHE A 50 -2.88 -12.61 -17.28
CA PHE A 50 -3.16 -11.66 -16.21
C PHE A 50 -4.29 -12.12 -15.27
N ASN A 51 -5.38 -12.62 -15.83
CA ASN A 51 -6.57 -12.96 -15.04
C ASN A 51 -6.39 -14.29 -14.30
N ASN A 52 -5.85 -15.29 -14.97
CA ASN A 52 -5.62 -16.61 -14.40
C ASN A 52 -4.39 -16.60 -13.49
N ASP A 53 -3.21 -16.19 -13.99
CA ASP A 53 -1.95 -16.34 -13.27
C ASP A 53 -1.70 -15.28 -12.20
N ILE A 54 -2.38 -14.14 -12.25
CA ILE A 54 -2.20 -13.08 -11.24
C ILE A 54 -3.48 -12.94 -10.42
N ILE A 55 -4.56 -12.47 -11.03
CA ILE A 55 -5.78 -12.08 -10.32
C ILE A 55 -6.43 -13.26 -9.61
N THR A 56 -6.51 -14.41 -10.27
CA THR A 56 -7.14 -15.62 -9.69
C THR A 56 -6.32 -16.15 -8.51
N ARG A 57 -4.98 -16.22 -8.60
CA ARG A 57 -4.14 -16.64 -7.46
C ARG A 57 -4.20 -15.64 -6.30
N GLN A 58 -4.20 -14.34 -6.58
CA GLN A 58 -4.40 -13.30 -5.55
C GLN A 58 -5.75 -13.45 -4.82
N ARG A 59 -6.82 -13.72 -5.56
CA ARG A 59 -8.15 -14.00 -4.99
C ARG A 59 -8.15 -15.29 -4.17
N TRP A 60 -7.53 -16.36 -4.67
CA TRP A 60 -7.42 -17.62 -3.92
C TRP A 60 -6.66 -17.43 -2.60
N LEU A 61 -5.53 -16.73 -2.61
CA LEU A 61 -4.77 -16.43 -1.39
C LEU A 61 -5.62 -15.65 -0.38
N LYS A 62 -6.38 -14.65 -0.83
CA LYS A 62 -7.32 -13.92 0.05
C LYS A 62 -8.37 -14.86 0.64
N GLN A 63 -8.99 -15.71 -0.18
CA GLN A 63 -10.01 -16.66 0.25
C GLN A 63 -9.48 -17.69 1.26
N ILE A 64 -8.32 -18.29 0.96
CA ILE A 64 -7.69 -19.28 1.84
C ILE A 64 -7.37 -18.64 3.19
N ARG A 65 -6.78 -17.44 3.19
CA ARG A 65 -6.49 -16.71 4.42
C ARG A 65 -7.75 -16.38 5.22
N ILE A 66 -8.81 -15.88 4.58
CA ILE A 66 -10.07 -15.57 5.28
C ILE A 66 -10.62 -16.83 5.95
N ARG A 67 -10.70 -17.93 5.21
CA ARG A 67 -11.23 -19.21 5.72
C ARG A 67 -10.40 -19.73 6.90
N HIS A 68 -9.08 -19.74 6.75
CA HIS A 68 -8.19 -20.16 7.83
C HIS A 68 -8.35 -19.28 9.08
N ASN A 69 -8.48 -17.97 8.89
CA ASN A 69 -8.65 -17.04 10.00
C ASN A 69 -9.98 -17.23 10.71
N GLU A 70 -11.06 -17.51 9.98
CA GLU A 70 -12.38 -17.83 10.55
C GLU A 70 -12.37 -19.14 11.33
N GLU A 71 -11.75 -20.20 10.78
CA GLU A 71 -11.59 -21.49 11.44
C GLU A 71 -10.78 -21.35 12.74
N THR A 72 -9.68 -20.59 12.71
CA THR A 72 -8.85 -20.36 13.90
C THR A 72 -9.58 -19.54 14.96
N LEU A 73 -10.30 -18.48 14.57
CA LEU A 73 -11.11 -17.69 15.50
C LEU A 73 -12.19 -18.53 16.18
N LYS A 74 -12.81 -19.48 15.45
CA LYS A 74 -13.77 -20.42 16.02
C LYS A 74 -13.12 -21.32 17.08
N ILE A 75 -11.95 -21.89 16.77
CA ILE A 75 -11.20 -22.74 17.71
C ILE A 75 -10.85 -21.95 18.98
N LEU A 76 -10.32 -20.74 18.85
CA LEU A 76 -9.98 -19.90 20.01
C LEU A 76 -11.20 -19.57 20.89
N LYS A 77 -12.35 -19.32 20.25
CA LYS A 77 -13.61 -19.08 20.95
C LYS A 77 -14.07 -20.31 21.73
N ASP A 78 -14.06 -21.49 21.08
CA ASP A 78 -14.53 -22.74 21.68
C ASP A 78 -13.64 -23.17 22.85
N LEU A 79 -12.33 -22.94 22.74
CA LEU A 79 -11.38 -23.27 23.81
C LEU A 79 -11.39 -22.28 24.99
N LYS A 80 -12.14 -21.16 24.89
CA LYS A 80 -12.11 -20.04 25.85
C LYS A 80 -10.68 -19.56 26.18
N GLN A 81 -9.74 -19.76 25.25
CA GLN A 81 -8.32 -19.64 25.52
C GLN A 81 -7.81 -18.20 25.49
N ASP A 82 -8.60 -17.24 24.98
CA ASP A 82 -8.12 -15.88 24.79
C ASP A 82 -9.13 -14.79 25.20
N ASN A 83 -8.73 -13.98 26.19
CA ASN A 83 -9.44 -12.77 26.62
C ASN A 83 -9.37 -11.64 25.56
N GLN A 84 -8.56 -11.80 24.51
CA GLN A 84 -8.36 -10.85 23.43
C GLN A 84 -9.06 -11.23 22.11
N LEU A 85 -9.95 -12.23 22.08
CA LEU A 85 -10.64 -12.66 20.85
C LEU A 85 -11.22 -11.48 20.04
N ARG A 86 -11.90 -10.54 20.72
CA ARG A 86 -12.48 -9.34 20.07
C ARG A 86 -11.42 -8.44 19.43
N TYR A 87 -10.24 -8.34 20.05
CA TYR A 87 -9.11 -7.61 19.48
C TYR A 87 -8.59 -8.30 18.21
N GLN A 88 -8.42 -9.62 18.25
CA GLN A 88 -8.00 -10.40 17.08
C GLN A 88 -9.02 -10.30 15.93
N GLU A 89 -10.31 -10.42 16.23
CA GLU A 89 -11.38 -10.24 15.24
C GLU A 89 -11.33 -8.86 14.58
N ASN A 90 -11.13 -7.80 15.38
CA ASN A 90 -11.00 -6.44 14.87
C ASN A 90 -9.75 -6.26 13.99
N MET A 91 -8.62 -6.89 14.34
CA MET A 91 -7.42 -6.85 13.51
C MET A 91 -7.64 -7.54 12.15
N ILE A 92 -8.33 -8.68 12.15
CA ILE A 92 -8.55 -9.49 10.94
C ILE A 92 -9.62 -8.86 10.05
N LYS A 93 -10.73 -8.41 10.61
CA LYS A 93 -11.92 -7.96 9.86
C LYS A 93 -11.94 -6.44 9.63
N GLY A 94 -11.26 -5.67 10.48
CA GLY A 94 -11.32 -4.21 10.47
C GLY A 94 -10.87 -3.57 9.16
N ARG A 95 -11.76 -2.77 8.56
CA ARG A 95 -11.48 -1.93 7.39
C ARG A 95 -11.66 -0.45 7.72
N ARG A 96 -10.95 0.38 6.96
CA ARG A 96 -11.20 1.82 6.83
C ARG A 96 -12.45 2.03 5.97
N GLU A 97 -13.01 3.23 6.03
CA GLU A 97 -14.16 3.64 5.22
C GLU A 97 -13.92 3.47 3.71
N ASP A 98 -12.69 3.65 3.26
CA ASP A 98 -12.28 3.48 1.87
C ASP A 98 -11.90 2.03 1.49
N GLY A 99 -12.19 1.06 2.35
CA GLY A 99 -12.00 -0.37 2.06
C GLY A 99 -10.61 -0.90 2.38
N TYR A 100 -9.61 -0.06 2.67
CA TYR A 100 -8.28 -0.52 3.10
C TYR A 100 -8.36 -1.23 4.45
N LYS A 101 -7.43 -2.16 4.71
CA LYS A 101 -7.29 -2.74 6.07
C LYS A 101 -6.94 -1.66 7.09
N LYS A 102 -7.62 -1.68 8.24
CA LYS A 102 -7.45 -0.67 9.30
C LYS A 102 -6.13 -0.81 10.04
N PHE A 103 -5.68 -2.05 10.22
CA PHE A 103 -4.46 -2.35 10.94
C PHE A 103 -3.36 -2.77 9.97
N ARG A 104 -2.13 -2.40 10.30
CA ARG A 104 -0.96 -2.95 9.63
C ARG A 104 -0.79 -4.39 10.12
N TRP A 105 -0.41 -5.27 9.20
CA TRP A 105 -0.28 -6.72 9.45
C TRP A 105 0.99 -7.09 10.24
N ASP A 106 1.76 -6.12 10.73
CA ASP A 106 2.86 -6.34 11.66
C ASP A 106 2.30 -6.67 13.07
N GLY A 107 1.99 -7.94 13.30
CA GLY A 107 1.57 -8.46 14.61
C GLY A 107 0.19 -9.13 14.66
N ALA A 108 -0.45 -9.43 13.51
CA ALA A 108 -1.68 -10.22 13.52
C ALA A 108 -1.37 -11.70 13.86
N PRO A 109 -2.04 -12.31 14.86
CA PRO A 109 -1.68 -13.63 15.38
C PRO A 109 -2.16 -14.82 14.54
N ILE A 110 -3.02 -14.59 13.52
CA ILE A 110 -3.65 -15.67 12.76
C ILE A 110 -3.33 -15.50 11.26
N LEU A 111 -2.53 -16.44 10.76
CA LEU A 111 -1.98 -16.58 9.40
C LEU A 111 -1.62 -15.26 8.74
N ASN A 112 -0.41 -14.81 9.05
CA ASN A 112 0.08 -13.47 8.76
C ASN A 112 0.75 -13.31 7.37
N SER A 113 0.57 -14.28 6.48
CA SER A 113 1.11 -14.28 5.13
C SER A 113 0.42 -13.22 4.27
N GLY A 114 0.80 -11.96 4.46
CA GLY A 114 0.30 -10.84 3.67
C GLY A 114 0.74 -10.99 2.21
N GLN A 115 -0.16 -10.65 1.29
CA GLN A 115 0.13 -10.71 -0.14
C GLN A 115 0.93 -9.48 -0.55
N THR A 116 2.00 -9.69 -1.30
CA THR A 116 2.76 -8.63 -1.95
C THR A 116 2.77 -8.82 -3.45
N THR A 117 2.94 -7.73 -4.18
CA THR A 117 3.09 -7.75 -5.63
C THR A 117 4.21 -6.82 -6.07
N GLN A 118 4.67 -7.01 -7.30
CA GLN A 118 5.71 -6.22 -7.92
C GLN A 118 5.29 -5.81 -9.34
N PHE A 119 5.57 -4.55 -9.68
CA PHE A 119 5.40 -3.97 -11.01
C PHE A 119 6.77 -3.59 -11.59
N VAL A 120 6.88 -3.65 -12.92
CA VAL A 120 8.05 -3.20 -13.69
C VAL A 120 7.66 -1.91 -14.41
N VAL A 121 8.01 -0.78 -13.80
CA VAL A 121 7.55 0.54 -14.19
C VAL A 121 8.20 0.96 -15.50
N GLY A 122 7.39 1.31 -16.49
CA GLY A 122 7.85 1.78 -17.81
C GLY A 122 8.32 0.67 -18.76
N ALA A 123 8.03 -0.60 -18.45
CA ALA A 123 8.24 -1.68 -19.41
C ALA A 123 7.16 -1.70 -20.51
N ALA A 124 5.91 -1.40 -20.13
CA ALA A 124 4.81 -1.18 -21.07
C ALA A 124 4.82 0.29 -21.54
N GLU A 125 4.57 0.51 -22.83
CA GLU A 125 4.89 1.78 -23.51
C GLU A 125 4.00 2.94 -23.05
N SER A 126 2.70 2.66 -22.90
CA SER A 126 1.68 3.68 -22.56
C SER A 126 1.06 3.50 -21.17
N GLU A 127 1.72 2.76 -20.29
CA GLU A 127 1.25 2.59 -18.91
C GLU A 127 1.57 3.84 -18.07
N SER A 128 0.53 4.56 -17.65
CA SER A 128 0.66 5.75 -16.81
C SER A 128 0.86 5.40 -15.33
N ASP A 129 1.39 6.36 -14.55
CA ASP A 129 1.43 6.19 -13.08
C ASP A 129 0.02 6.02 -12.50
N TYR A 130 -1.00 6.67 -13.08
CA TYR A 130 -2.37 6.51 -12.63
C TYR A 130 -2.92 5.10 -12.83
N ASP A 131 -2.50 4.38 -13.88
CA ASP A 131 -2.90 2.99 -14.11
C ASP A 131 -2.32 2.07 -13.02
N LEU A 132 -1.04 2.23 -12.72
CA LEU A 132 -0.37 1.55 -11.60
C LEU A 132 -1.04 1.88 -10.27
N LEU A 133 -1.33 3.16 -10.01
CA LEU A 133 -1.98 3.61 -8.77
C LEU A 133 -3.40 3.07 -8.62
N LYS A 134 -4.18 2.99 -9.71
CA LYS A 134 -5.50 2.34 -9.71
C LYS A 134 -5.39 0.86 -9.37
N GLN A 135 -4.43 0.16 -9.96
CA GLN A 135 -4.27 -1.27 -9.73
C GLN A 135 -3.85 -1.57 -8.28
N ILE A 136 -2.94 -0.78 -7.69
CA ILE A 136 -2.58 -0.97 -6.27
C ILE A 136 -3.74 -0.57 -5.34
N ASP A 137 -4.49 0.49 -5.65
CA ASP A 137 -5.65 0.91 -4.85
C ASP A 137 -6.73 -0.18 -4.82
N TRP A 138 -7.01 -0.77 -5.99
CA TRP A 138 -7.85 -1.97 -6.08
C TRP A 138 -7.25 -3.12 -5.28
N GLY A 139 -5.94 -3.40 -5.42
CA GLY A 139 -5.29 -4.49 -4.69
C GLY A 139 -5.35 -4.34 -3.17
N TYR A 140 -5.26 -3.11 -2.64
CA TYR A 140 -5.43 -2.87 -1.21
C TYR A 140 -6.86 -3.05 -0.71
N LYS A 141 -7.86 -2.69 -1.52
CA LYS A 141 -9.28 -2.83 -1.18
C LYS A 141 -9.78 -4.27 -1.34
N GLU A 142 -9.48 -4.86 -2.48
CA GLU A 142 -10.08 -6.11 -2.94
C GLU A 142 -9.22 -7.34 -2.71
N ILE A 143 -7.88 -7.21 -2.69
CA ILE A 143 -6.97 -8.35 -2.48
C ILE A 143 -6.37 -8.37 -1.07
N ASP A 144 -6.48 -7.26 -0.34
CA ASP A 144 -5.81 -7.02 0.93
C ASP A 144 -4.28 -7.10 0.79
N LEU A 145 -3.74 -6.44 -0.24
CA LEU A 145 -2.31 -6.30 -0.40
C LEU A 145 -1.67 -5.74 0.88
N ARG A 146 -0.51 -6.27 1.22
CA ARG A 146 0.35 -5.75 2.30
C ARG A 146 1.25 -4.65 1.78
N ARG A 147 1.78 -4.81 0.57
CA ARG A 147 2.67 -3.87 -0.10
C ARG A 147 2.75 -4.16 -1.60
N ALA A 148 2.77 -3.09 -2.39
CA ALA A 148 3.24 -3.10 -3.76
C ALA A 148 4.72 -2.69 -3.83
N TYR A 149 5.48 -3.33 -4.71
CA TYR A 149 6.85 -2.98 -5.05
C TYR A 149 6.90 -2.49 -6.49
N PHE A 150 7.73 -1.50 -6.73
CA PHE A 150 8.02 -0.91 -8.02
C PHE A 150 9.50 -1.11 -8.31
N SER A 151 9.80 -1.45 -9.55
CA SER A 151 11.16 -1.49 -10.08
C SER A 151 11.12 -0.78 -11.42
N SER A 152 11.97 0.23 -11.62
CA SER A 152 12.14 0.82 -12.94
C SER A 152 12.61 -0.23 -13.95
N PHE A 153 12.01 -0.20 -15.14
CA PHE A 153 12.45 -1.00 -16.26
C PHE A 153 13.86 -0.58 -16.70
N ILE A 154 14.73 -1.58 -16.91
CA ILE A 154 16.06 -1.40 -17.48
C ILE A 154 16.15 -2.36 -18.68
N PRO A 155 16.40 -1.88 -19.90
CA PRO A 155 16.56 -2.75 -21.06
C PRO A 155 17.82 -3.61 -20.89
N ILE A 156 17.71 -4.88 -21.27
CA ILE A 156 18.82 -5.84 -21.25
C ILE A 156 19.09 -6.26 -22.68
N GLU A 157 20.32 -6.09 -23.15
CA GLU A 157 20.75 -6.52 -24.48
C GLU A 157 20.44 -8.00 -24.72
N GLY A 158 20.01 -8.33 -25.94
CA GLY A 158 19.64 -9.69 -26.32
C GLY A 158 18.25 -10.15 -25.84
N THR A 159 17.49 -9.31 -25.12
CA THR A 159 16.08 -9.59 -24.78
C THR A 159 15.12 -8.92 -25.77
N PRO A 160 13.86 -9.40 -25.88
CA PRO A 160 12.84 -8.76 -26.73
C PRO A 160 12.60 -7.28 -26.40
N LEU A 161 12.91 -6.84 -25.18
CA LEU A 161 12.71 -5.46 -24.72
C LEU A 161 13.98 -4.60 -24.77
N SER A 162 15.06 -5.09 -25.38
CA SER A 162 16.36 -4.39 -25.46
C SER A 162 16.29 -3.00 -26.12
N GLY A 163 15.38 -2.81 -27.09
CA GLY A 163 15.22 -1.52 -27.79
C GLY A 163 14.38 -0.48 -27.06
N LYS A 164 13.79 -0.81 -25.90
CA LYS A 164 12.94 0.12 -25.14
C LYS A 164 13.76 1.06 -24.28
N GLN A 165 13.22 2.24 -24.00
CA GLN A 165 13.85 3.22 -23.11
C GLN A 165 13.81 2.77 -21.65
N ALA A 166 14.91 2.97 -20.92
CA ALA A 166 14.92 2.73 -19.47
C ALA A 166 14.00 3.72 -18.74
N ALA A 167 13.29 3.23 -17.73
CA ALA A 167 12.45 4.09 -16.89
C ALA A 167 13.28 4.86 -15.86
N SER A 168 12.88 6.09 -15.56
CA SER A 168 13.61 6.92 -14.59
C SER A 168 13.45 6.38 -13.16
N LEU A 169 14.53 6.42 -12.37
CA LEU A 169 14.46 6.10 -10.93
C LEU A 169 13.59 7.11 -10.16
N ALA A 170 13.47 8.34 -10.68
CA ALA A 170 12.59 9.35 -10.13
C ALA A 170 11.13 8.87 -10.16
N ARG A 171 10.66 8.30 -11.28
CA ARG A 171 9.30 7.76 -11.43
C ARG A 171 9.01 6.64 -10.42
N GLU A 172 9.92 5.68 -10.27
CA GLU A 172 9.82 4.64 -9.23
C GLU A 172 9.67 5.24 -7.83
N HIS A 173 10.50 6.23 -7.49
CA HIS A 173 10.44 6.88 -6.19
C HIS A 173 9.11 7.62 -5.98
N ARG A 174 8.53 8.27 -7.01
CA ARG A 174 7.20 8.91 -6.91
C ARG A 174 6.09 7.92 -6.67
N LEU A 175 6.11 6.77 -7.32
CA LEU A 175 5.14 5.69 -7.09
C LEU A 175 5.21 5.18 -5.63
N TYR A 176 6.41 4.98 -5.08
CA TYR A 176 6.57 4.61 -3.67
C TYR A 176 6.04 5.69 -2.71
N GLN A 177 6.27 6.97 -3.01
CA GLN A 177 5.75 8.07 -2.20
C GLN A 177 4.22 8.11 -2.25
N SER A 178 3.63 7.96 -3.44
CA SER A 178 2.18 7.92 -3.63
C SER A 178 1.52 6.70 -2.96
N ASP A 179 2.11 5.51 -3.05
CA ASP A 179 1.68 4.31 -2.30
C ASP A 179 1.65 4.58 -0.79
N TRP A 180 2.69 5.23 -0.27
CA TRP A 180 2.75 5.62 1.14
C TRP A 180 1.65 6.62 1.52
N LEU A 181 1.33 7.57 0.63
CA LEU A 181 0.27 8.54 0.84
C LEU A 181 -1.12 7.88 0.94
N LEU A 182 -1.40 6.88 0.09
CA LEU A 182 -2.64 6.11 0.14
C LEU A 182 -2.75 5.29 1.45
N ARG A 183 -1.71 4.51 1.74
CA ARG A 183 -1.73 3.57 2.87
C ARG A 183 -1.64 4.25 4.23
N ILE A 184 -0.73 5.21 4.38
CA ILE A 184 -0.31 5.73 5.69
C ILE A 184 -0.89 7.12 5.97
N TYR A 185 -1.01 7.97 4.96
CA TYR A 185 -1.60 9.31 5.10
C TYR A 185 -3.09 9.37 4.75
N HIS A 186 -3.66 8.24 4.35
CA HIS A 186 -5.08 8.12 4.03
C HIS A 186 -5.53 9.12 2.95
N TYR A 187 -4.66 9.39 1.97
CA TYR A 187 -5.09 10.00 0.73
C TYR A 187 -5.99 9.02 -0.03
N LYS A 188 -6.94 9.56 -0.78
CA LYS A 188 -7.75 8.78 -1.72
C LYS A 188 -7.11 8.89 -3.10
N ILE A 189 -7.32 7.88 -3.94
CA ILE A 189 -6.82 7.93 -5.32
C ILE A 189 -7.31 9.15 -6.11
N LYS A 190 -8.52 9.63 -5.81
CA LYS A 190 -9.05 10.88 -6.37
C LYS A 190 -8.23 12.11 -5.99
N ASP A 191 -7.64 12.14 -4.80
CA ASP A 191 -6.78 13.24 -4.37
C ASP A 191 -5.50 13.23 -5.23
N LEU A 192 -4.93 12.05 -5.53
CA LEU A 192 -3.78 11.92 -6.43
C LEU A 192 -4.11 12.33 -7.86
N LYS A 193 -5.33 12.04 -8.34
CA LYS A 193 -5.79 12.42 -9.68
C LYS A 193 -5.73 13.93 -9.91
N GLU A 194 -5.95 14.74 -8.87
CA GLU A 194 -5.94 16.21 -8.95
C GLU A 194 -4.55 16.80 -9.25
N VAL A 195 -3.48 16.02 -9.07
CA VAL A 195 -2.10 16.51 -9.24
C VAL A 195 -1.34 15.84 -10.37
N LEU A 196 -1.99 14.96 -11.15
CA LEU A 196 -1.35 14.28 -12.28
C LEU A 196 -1.10 15.25 -13.44
N THR A 197 -0.13 14.91 -14.28
CA THR A 197 0.04 15.55 -15.59
C THR A 197 -1.09 15.15 -16.54
N GLU A 198 -1.18 15.80 -17.70
CA GLU A 198 -2.18 15.49 -18.73
C GLU A 198 -2.07 14.04 -19.22
N GLU A 199 -0.86 13.49 -19.23
CA GLU A 199 -0.55 12.10 -19.59
C GLU A 199 -0.84 11.10 -18.45
N GLY A 200 -1.38 11.55 -17.32
CA GLY A 200 -1.73 10.69 -16.19
C GLY A 200 -0.54 10.25 -15.33
N ASN A 201 0.61 10.93 -15.43
CA ASN A 201 1.80 10.63 -14.65
C ASN A 201 1.90 11.51 -13.38
N LEU A 202 2.65 11.03 -12.40
CA LEU A 202 2.93 11.83 -11.20
C LEU A 202 3.85 13.01 -11.57
N PRO A 203 3.61 14.20 -11.00
CA PRO A 203 4.42 15.37 -11.32
C PRO A 203 5.84 15.24 -10.75
N GLU A 204 6.78 16.00 -11.31
CA GLU A 204 8.13 16.05 -10.78
C GLU A 204 8.18 16.60 -9.35
N GLY A 205 8.98 15.98 -8.49
CA GLY A 205 9.08 16.36 -7.07
C GLY A 205 8.12 15.58 -6.16
N ASP A 206 8.16 15.85 -4.86
CA ASP A 206 7.40 15.08 -3.85
C ASP A 206 5.88 15.24 -4.05
N PRO A 207 5.11 14.17 -4.33
CA PRO A 207 3.67 14.24 -4.56
C PRO A 207 2.90 14.85 -3.39
N LYS A 208 3.40 14.72 -2.16
CA LYS A 208 2.76 15.34 -0.99
C LYS A 208 2.82 16.86 -1.06
N ILE A 209 3.85 17.43 -1.67
CA ILE A 209 3.97 18.89 -1.86
C ILE A 209 2.92 19.39 -2.85
N HIS A 210 2.77 18.69 -3.99
CA HIS A 210 1.75 19.02 -4.98
C HIS A 210 0.34 18.91 -4.40
N LEU A 211 0.05 17.82 -3.70
CA LEU A 211 -1.23 17.63 -3.00
C LEU A 211 -1.49 18.69 -1.94
N ALA A 212 -0.45 19.12 -1.21
CA ALA A 212 -0.61 20.18 -0.22
C ALA A 212 -0.93 21.52 -0.89
N ARG A 213 -0.25 21.86 -1.99
CA ARG A 213 -0.53 23.09 -2.75
C ARG A 213 -1.96 23.12 -3.24
N GLU A 214 -2.45 22.03 -3.81
CA GLU A 214 -3.84 21.94 -4.27
C GLU A 214 -4.82 21.99 -3.09
N TYR A 215 -4.56 21.22 -2.03
CA TYR A 215 -5.42 21.20 -0.84
C TYR A 215 -5.52 22.55 -0.15
N PHE A 216 -4.45 23.35 -0.10
CA PHE A 216 -4.44 24.68 0.53
C PHE A 216 -4.68 25.83 -0.46
N LYS A 217 -4.95 25.55 -1.73
CA LYS A 217 -5.28 26.56 -2.73
C LYS A 217 -6.52 27.34 -2.29
N GLY A 218 -6.37 28.65 -2.13
CA GLY A 218 -7.43 29.52 -1.62
C GLY A 218 -7.78 29.31 -0.13
N ARG A 219 -7.04 28.48 0.62
CA ARG A 219 -7.19 28.33 2.06
C ARG A 219 -6.16 29.17 2.80
N GLY A 220 -6.56 29.75 3.92
CA GLY A 220 -5.66 30.46 4.82
C GLY A 220 -4.70 29.53 5.57
N PRO A 221 -3.79 30.10 6.38
CA PRO A 221 -2.89 29.32 7.23
C PRO A 221 -3.69 28.46 8.21
N LEU A 222 -3.16 27.26 8.48
CA LEU A 222 -3.77 26.30 9.38
C LEU A 222 -3.27 26.52 10.82
N ASP A 223 -4.18 26.80 11.77
CA ASP A 223 -3.81 26.88 13.19
C ASP A 223 -3.62 25.47 13.78
N PRO A 224 -2.40 25.10 14.23
CA PRO A 224 -2.14 23.77 14.80
C PRO A 224 -2.98 23.48 16.05
N ASN A 225 -3.47 24.49 16.76
CA ASN A 225 -4.29 24.34 17.97
C ASN A 225 -5.76 24.02 17.67
N GLN A 226 -6.20 24.21 16.43
CA GLN A 226 -7.59 23.98 15.99
C GLN A 226 -7.71 22.89 14.92
N ALA A 227 -6.73 22.81 14.01
CA ALA A 227 -6.70 21.90 12.86
C ALA A 227 -7.17 20.48 13.15
N SER A 228 -7.99 19.89 12.29
CA SER A 228 -8.32 18.47 12.45
C SER A 228 -7.09 17.59 12.22
N TYR A 229 -7.12 16.35 12.71
CA TYR A 229 -6.08 15.37 12.40
C TYR A 229 -5.87 15.19 10.88
N LYS A 230 -6.97 15.24 10.11
CA LYS A 230 -6.93 15.14 8.64
C LYS A 230 -6.20 16.33 8.03
N ASP A 231 -6.47 17.54 8.49
CA ASP A 231 -5.82 18.76 7.96
C ASP A 231 -4.33 18.76 8.29
N LEU A 232 -3.96 18.36 9.51
CA LEU A 232 -2.56 18.23 9.93
C LEU A 232 -1.79 17.28 9.01
N LEU A 233 -2.39 16.16 8.59
CA LEU A 233 -1.75 15.21 7.67
C LEU A 233 -1.46 15.79 6.27
N ARG A 234 -2.22 16.82 5.85
CA ARG A 234 -2.03 17.48 4.55
C ARG A 234 -0.87 18.47 4.57
N VAL A 235 -0.39 18.89 5.73
CA VAL A 235 0.75 19.79 5.86
C VAL A 235 2.06 19.05 5.55
N PRO A 236 2.90 19.57 4.63
CA PRO A 236 4.24 19.05 4.40
C PRO A 236 5.07 19.02 5.68
N GLY A 237 5.77 17.91 5.92
CA GLY A 237 6.58 17.73 7.14
C GLY A 237 5.82 17.29 8.39
N ILE A 238 4.49 17.26 8.39
CA ILE A 238 3.68 16.63 9.44
C ILE A 238 3.29 15.21 9.00
N GLY A 239 3.81 14.20 9.70
CA GLY A 239 3.43 12.79 9.54
C GLY A 239 2.33 12.33 10.53
N PRO A 240 1.84 11.09 10.42
CA PRO A 240 0.85 10.54 11.34
C PRO A 240 1.27 10.57 12.81
N ILE A 241 2.55 10.30 13.09
CA ILE A 241 3.08 10.30 14.45
C ILE A 241 3.06 11.73 15.04
N SER A 242 3.59 12.72 14.30
CA SER A 242 3.59 14.10 14.75
C SER A 242 2.18 14.68 14.83
N ALA A 243 1.30 14.36 13.88
CA ALA A 243 -0.11 14.77 13.94
C ALA A 243 -0.81 14.21 15.19
N LYS A 244 -0.61 12.92 15.53
CA LYS A 244 -1.13 12.32 16.76
C LYS A 244 -0.57 13.01 18.01
N ARG A 245 0.73 13.34 18.03
CA ARG A 245 1.35 14.07 19.15
C ARG A 245 0.73 15.45 19.33
N ILE A 246 0.49 16.19 18.24
CA ILE A 246 -0.19 17.49 18.28
C ILE A 246 -1.58 17.36 18.91
N ILE A 247 -2.40 16.43 18.42
CA ILE A 247 -3.76 16.19 18.97
C ILE A 247 -3.71 15.80 20.45
N ASN A 248 -2.80 14.90 20.84
CA ASN A 248 -2.67 14.45 22.22
C ASN A 248 -2.23 15.58 23.17
N LEU A 249 -1.35 16.47 22.71
CA LEU A 249 -0.89 17.61 23.51
C LEU A 249 -1.99 18.68 23.64
N ARG A 250 -2.77 18.92 22.57
CA ARG A 250 -3.96 19.78 22.64
C ARG A 250 -4.97 19.28 23.68
N ALA A 251 -5.22 17.97 23.72
CA ALA A 251 -6.10 17.36 24.72
C ALA A 251 -5.59 17.57 26.16
N LYS A 252 -4.27 17.72 26.33
CA LYS A 252 -3.61 18.07 27.60
C LYS A 252 -3.47 19.59 27.81
N LYS A 253 -4.21 20.40 27.07
CA LYS A 253 -4.23 21.88 27.13
C LYS A 253 -2.88 22.55 26.79
N PHE A 254 -1.98 21.86 26.11
CA PHE A 254 -0.77 22.48 25.58
C PHE A 254 -1.13 23.33 24.35
N LEU A 255 -0.61 24.56 24.30
CA LEU A 255 -0.80 25.48 23.17
C LEU A 255 0.51 25.64 22.40
N PHE A 256 0.47 25.35 21.10
CA PHE A 256 1.56 25.59 20.17
C PHE A 256 1.57 27.07 19.79
N LYS A 257 2.57 27.82 20.30
CA LYS A 257 2.68 29.26 20.07
C LYS A 257 3.79 29.62 19.09
N ARG A 258 4.80 28.74 18.95
CA ARG A 258 5.99 28.98 18.14
C ARG A 258 6.31 27.76 17.27
N ARG A 259 7.01 28.00 16.16
CA ARG A 259 7.49 26.92 15.26
C ARG A 259 8.34 25.87 15.99
N GLN A 260 9.10 26.28 17.02
CA GLN A 260 9.93 25.38 17.81
C GLN A 260 9.10 24.34 18.60
N ASP A 261 7.88 24.71 19.02
CA ASP A 261 6.97 23.80 19.72
C ASP A 261 6.48 22.69 18.78
N LEU A 262 6.36 22.98 17.47
CA LEU A 262 6.05 21.97 16.45
C LEU A 262 7.26 21.08 16.15
N LYS A 263 8.46 21.66 16.10
CA LYS A 263 9.70 20.89 15.90
C LYS A 263 9.93 19.87 17.03
N SER A 264 9.66 20.24 18.28
CA SER A 264 9.84 19.34 19.45
C SER A 264 8.93 18.11 19.42
N VAL A 265 7.79 18.17 18.71
CA VAL A 265 6.89 17.03 18.54
C VAL A 265 7.18 16.21 17.26
N GLY A 266 8.25 16.57 16.53
CA GLY A 266 8.73 15.84 15.36
C GLY A 266 8.16 16.35 14.04
N VAL A 267 7.61 17.57 13.98
CA VAL A 267 7.29 18.22 12.70
C VAL A 267 8.60 18.63 12.01
N VAL A 268 8.76 18.21 10.77
CA VAL A 268 9.87 18.65 9.92
C VAL A 268 9.46 19.97 9.27
N LEU A 269 10.10 21.06 9.68
CA LEU A 269 9.88 22.36 9.05
C LEU A 269 10.68 22.38 7.73
N LYS A 270 9.95 22.32 6.61
CA LYS A 270 10.49 22.59 5.27
C LYS A 270 10.48 24.08 4.98
#